data_AF-A0A967TZ01-F1
#
_entry.id   AF-A0A967TZ01-F1
#
_cell.length_a   1.000
_cell.length_b   1.000
_cell.length_c   1.000
_cell.angle_alpha   90.00
_cell.angle_beta   90.00
_cell.angle_gamma   90.00
#
_symmetry.space_group_name_H-M   'P 1'
#
loop_
_entity.id
_entity.type
_entity.pdbx_description
1 polymer ?
#
loop_
_entity_poly.entity_id
_entity_poly.type
_entity_poly.pdbx_seq_one_letter_code
_entity_poly.pdbx_strand_id
1 'polypeptide(L)' 'MKERLRQQIGQALQACFVKESLHSGVVPDIQVEVPANPDHGDFASNLAMTMARAEKKAPRQIAESLVAELA' A
#
# COMPACT_ATOMS: atom_id res chain seq x y z
N MET A 1 -16.63 0.04 5.08
CA MET A 1 -15.64 1.08 4.69
C MET A 1 -14.22 0.53 4.66
N LYS A 2 -13.66 0.06 5.79
CA LYS A 2 -12.30 -0.52 5.84
C LYS A 2 -12.07 -1.70 4.87
N GLU A 3 -13.07 -2.57 4.72
CA GLU A 3 -13.03 -3.68 3.75
C GLU A 3 -12.85 -3.21 2.30
N ARG A 4 -13.55 -2.14 1.91
CA ARG A 4 -13.46 -1.55 0.57
C ARG A 4 -12.07 -0.97 0.34
N LEU A 5 -11.51 -0.27 1.33
CA LEU A 5 -10.14 0.25 1.27
C LEU A 5 -9.12 -0.88 1.12
N ARG A 6 -9.26 -1.96 1.89
CA ARG A 6 -8.41 -3.16 1.73
C ARG A 6 -8.48 -3.74 0.32
N GLN A 7 -9.68 -3.86 -0.22
CA GLN A 7 -9.89 -4.35 -1.59
C GLN A 7 -9.23 -3.44 -2.63
N GLN A 8 -9.41 -2.12 -2.54
CA GLN A 8 -8.80 -1.15 -3.47
C GLN A 8 -7.27 -1.15 -3.37
N ILE A 9 -6.72 -1.17 -2.15
CA ILE A 9 -5.26 -1.24 -1.94
C ILE A 9 -4.71 -2.56 -2.51
N GLY A 10 -5.41 -3.67 -2.34
CA GLY A 10 -5.02 -4.96 -2.92
C GLY A 10 -5.04 -4.95 -4.46
N GLN A 11 -6.04 -4.31 -5.07
CA GLN A 11 -6.10 -4.14 -6.52
C GLN A 11 -4.96 -3.26 -7.05
N ALA A 12 -4.69 -2.15 -6.38
CA ALA A 12 -3.57 -1.28 -6.72
C ALA A 12 -2.22 -1.99 -6.60
N LEU A 13 -2.03 -2.76 -5.52
CA LEU A 13 -0.84 -3.60 -5.34
C LEU A 13 -0.67 -4.60 -6.49
N GLN A 14 -1.75 -5.26 -6.90
CA GLN A 14 -1.73 -6.17 -8.05
C GLN A 14 -1.37 -5.43 -9.36
N ALA A 15 -1.93 -4.23 -9.58
CA ALA A 15 -1.60 -3.40 -10.73
C ALA A 15 -0.12 -2.96 -10.71
N CYS A 16 0.43 -2.64 -9.54
CA CYS A 16 1.84 -2.32 -9.37
C CYS A 16 2.75 -3.48 -9.80
N PHE A 17 2.38 -4.73 -9.48
CA PHE A 17 3.12 -5.91 -9.93
C PHE A 17 2.99 -6.15 -11.44
N VAL A 18 1.79 -5.98 -12.01
CA VAL A 18 1.56 -6.13 -13.46
C VAL A 18 2.34 -5.09 -14.27
N LYS A 19 2.47 -3.87 -13.76
CA LYS A 19 3.26 -2.78 -14.39
C LYS A 19 4.75 -2.84 -14.08
N GLU A 20 5.23 -3.87 -13.38
CA GLU A 20 6.64 -4.00 -12.99
C GLU A 20 7.15 -2.79 -12.20
N SER A 21 6.27 -2.11 -11.46
CA SER A 21 6.65 -1.02 -10.56
C SER A 21 7.12 -1.56 -9.21
N LEU A 22 6.56 -2.69 -8.79
CA LEU A 22 6.94 -3.48 -7.61
C LEU A 22 7.29 -4.89 -8.10
N HIS A 23 8.29 -5.54 -7.49
CA HIS A 23 8.88 -6.78 -8.00
C HIS A 23 9.02 -7.88 -6.94
N SER A 24 8.69 -7.59 -5.68
CA SER A 24 8.87 -8.53 -4.57
C SER A 24 7.98 -9.75 -4.70
N GLY A 25 6.81 -9.62 -5.35
CA GLY A 25 5.78 -10.66 -5.39
C GLY A 25 5.21 -11.00 -4.00
N VAL A 26 5.55 -10.22 -2.98
CA VAL A 26 5.07 -10.41 -1.61
C VAL A 26 3.80 -9.61 -1.43
N VAL A 27 2.73 -10.27 -1.01
CA VAL A 27 1.45 -9.65 -0.65
C VAL A 27 1.27 -9.83 0.87
N PRO A 28 1.74 -8.87 1.69
CA PRO A 28 1.50 -8.91 3.13
C PRO A 28 0.02 -8.64 3.44
N ASP A 29 -0.38 -8.93 4.68
CA ASP A 29 -1.71 -8.56 5.17
C ASP A 29 -1.92 -7.04 5.12
N ILE A 30 -3.00 -6.60 4.46
CA ILE A 30 -3.33 -5.18 4.30
C ILE A 30 -4.07 -4.71 5.55
N GLN A 31 -3.32 -4.08 6.46
CA GLN A 31 -3.88 -3.49 7.65
C GLN A 31 -4.33 -2.06 7.37
N VAL A 32 -5.58 -1.74 7.74
CA VAL A 32 -6.18 -0.41 7.62
C VAL A 32 -6.67 0.02 9.00
N GLU A 33 -6.05 1.04 9.55
CA GLU A 33 -6.30 1.57 10.89
C GLU A 33 -6.58 3.08 10.86
N VAL A 34 -6.97 3.63 12.01
CA VAL A 34 -7.13 5.08 12.16
C VAL A 34 -5.77 5.64 12.52
N PRO A 35 -5.25 6.65 11.80
CA PRO A 35 -3.93 7.20 12.09
C PRO A 35 -3.88 7.84 13.48
N ALA A 36 -2.71 7.76 14.12
CA ALA A 36 -2.48 8.43 15.40
C ALA A 36 -2.49 9.97 15.27
N ASN A 37 -2.11 10.48 14.09
CA ASN A 37 -2.21 11.90 13.77
C ASN A 37 -3.49 12.16 12.96
N PRO A 38 -4.45 12.95 13.47
CA PRO A 38 -5.67 13.30 12.75
C PRO A 38 -5.42 14.09 11.45
N ASP A 39 -4.27 14.76 11.30
CA ASP A 39 -3.93 15.46 10.05
C ASP A 39 -3.58 14.51 8.89
N HIS A 40 -3.39 13.21 9.16
CA HIS A 40 -3.09 12.21 8.12
C HIS A 40 -4.35 11.61 7.46
N GLY A 41 -5.52 12.18 7.74
CA GLY A 41 -6.81 11.75 7.21
C GLY A 41 -7.50 10.70 8.09
N ASP A 42 -8.57 10.10 7.55
CA ASP A 42 -9.44 9.21 8.33
C ASP A 42 -8.86 7.80 8.52
N PHE A 43 -8.02 7.34 7.59
CA PHE A 43 -7.47 5.98 7.56
C PHE A 43 -6.02 5.95 7.11
N ALA A 44 -5.23 5.02 7.64
CA ALA A 44 -3.86 4.75 7.26
C ALA A 44 -3.61 3.25 7.05
N SER A 45 -2.57 2.90 6.28
CA SER A 45 -2.13 1.52 6.06
C SER A 45 -0.62 1.39 6.19
N ASN A 46 -0.16 0.33 6.86
CA ASN A 46 1.26 0.02 7.06
C ASN A 46 1.90 -0.76 5.90
N LEU A 47 1.12 -1.07 4.85
CA LEU A 47 1.53 -1.95 3.75
C LEU A 47 2.86 -1.54 3.11
N ALA A 48 3.04 -0.24 2.87
CA ALA A 48 4.26 0.28 2.26
C ALA A 48 5.50 0.04 3.14
N MET A 49 5.34 0.06 4.47
CA MET A 49 6.44 -0.20 5.41
C MET A 49 6.78 -1.69 5.48
N THR A 50 5.76 -2.56 5.49
CA THR A 50 5.98 -4.02 5.54
C THR A 50 6.63 -4.55 4.26
N MET A 51 6.34 -3.93 3.11
CA MET A 51 6.93 -4.28 1.82
C MET A 51 8.34 -3.72 1.59
N ALA A 52 8.78 -2.71 2.33
CA ALA A 52 10.06 -2.02 2.10
C ALA A 52 11.26 -2.98 2.03
N ARG A 53 11.29 -3.98 2.91
CA ARG A 53 12.37 -4.99 2.92
C ARG A 53 12.31 -5.91 1.70
N ALA A 54 11.12 -6.32 1.29
CA ALA A 54 10.92 -7.25 0.19
C ALA A 54 11.22 -6.58 -1.16
N GLU A 55 10.81 -5.32 -1.32
CA GLU A 55 11.06 -4.51 -2.52
C GLU A 55 12.46 -3.88 -2.57
N LYS A 56 13.16 -3.81 -1.43
CA LYS A 56 14.41 -3.03 -1.27
C LYS A 56 14.25 -1.56 -1.69
N LYS A 57 13.05 -1.01 -1.48
CA LYS A 57 12.69 0.38 -1.77
C LYS A 57 12.30 1.10 -0.48
N ALA A 58 12.44 2.42 -0.45
CA ALA A 58 11.95 3.19 0.68
C ALA A 58 10.42 3.07 0.77
N PRO A 59 9.82 2.98 1.98
CA PRO A 59 8.37 2.89 2.14
C PRO A 59 7.61 3.97 1.37
N ARG A 60 8.17 5.19 1.32
CA ARG A 60 7.57 6.31 0.59
C ARG A 60 7.45 6.06 -0.91
N GLN A 61 8.45 5.46 -1.54
CA GLN A 61 8.41 5.14 -2.98
C GLN A 61 7.37 4.04 -3.29
N ILE A 62 7.21 3.09 -2.37
CA ILE A 62 6.20 2.04 -2.49
C ILE A 62 4.81 2.64 -2.34
N ALA A 63 4.62 3.52 -1.35
CA ALA A 63 3.37 4.25 -1.16
C ALA A 63 3.01 5.10 -2.40
N GLU A 64 3.97 5.82 -2.98
CA GLU A 64 3.78 6.58 -4.22
C GLU A 64 3.36 5.67 -5.39
N SER A 65 4.00 4.51 -5.53
CA SER A 65 3.66 3.53 -6.58
C SER A 65 2.23 3.00 -6.39
N LEU A 66 1.85 2.68 -5.15
CA LEU A 66 0.49 2.25 -4.82
C LEU A 66 -0.53 3.34 -5.11
N VAL A 67 -0.27 4.57 -4.65
CA VAL A 67 -1.18 5.72 -4.86
C VAL A 67 -1.38 6.02 -6.34
N ALA A 68 -0.35 5.86 -7.18
CA ALA A 68 -0.46 6.02 -8.63
C ALA A 68 -1.44 5.01 -9.28
N GLU A 69 -1.67 3.86 -8.64
CA GLU A 69 -2.56 2.80 -9.09
C GLU A 69 -3.91 2.78 -8.35
N LEU A 70 -4.09 3.60 -7.30
CA LEU A 70 -5.39 3.80 -6.66
C LEU A 70 -6.25 4.69 -7.57
N ALA A 71 -7.26 4.09 -8.22
CA ALA A 71 -8.29 4.79 -8.99
C ALA A 71 -9.66 4.78 -8.26
#